data_AF-A0A5D0RQY1-F1
#
_entry.id   AF-A0A5D0RQY1-F1
#
_cell.length_a   1.000
_cell.length_b   1.000
_cell.length_c   1.000
_cell.angle_alpha   90.00
_cell.angle_beta   90.00
_cell.angle_gamma   90.00
#
_symmetry.space_group_name_H-M   'P 1'
#
loop_
_entity.id
_entity.type
_entity.pdbx_description
1 polymer ?
#
loop_
_entity_poly.entity_id
_entity_poly.type
_entity_poly.pdbx_seq_one_letter_code
_entity_poly.pdbx_strand_id
1 'polypeptide(L)'
;KTYSMTGWRIGYVASYKELAKTISKIQSHQCSNVNTISQYAAMKALDVDINYMLDAFKERRAFVNEKLSDMNLSFSYPKGAFYFFINISKYLGEKHNDGLSFCNALLEDAKVGLVPGTAFHADNYVRLSYASSIKELDEGLNRLKHFLLAN
;
A
#
# COMPACT_ATOMS: atom_id res chain seq x y z
N LYS A 1 -5.59 3.68 9.40
CA LYS A 1 -5.75 3.66 7.93
C LYS A 1 -7.14 4.18 7.54
N THR A 2 -8.19 3.63 8.15
CA THR A 2 -9.60 4.02 8.04
C THR A 2 -9.87 5.52 7.91
N TYR A 3 -9.30 6.34 8.81
CA TYR A 3 -9.60 7.78 8.87
C TYR A 3 -8.56 8.69 8.19
N SER A 4 -7.66 8.16 7.35
CA SER A 4 -6.56 8.92 6.74
C SER A 4 -5.64 9.68 7.73
N MET A 5 -5.58 9.23 8.98
CA MET A 5 -4.82 9.89 10.06
C MET A 5 -3.38 9.36 10.22
N THR A 6 -2.65 9.12 9.12
CA THR A 6 -1.30 8.50 9.18
C THR A 6 -0.29 9.32 10.00
N GLY A 7 -0.34 10.65 9.88
CA GLY A 7 0.52 11.58 10.62
C GLY A 7 0.18 11.74 12.10
N TRP A 8 -1.00 11.30 12.55
CA TRP A 8 -1.45 11.47 13.95
C TRP A 8 -0.90 10.41 14.90
N ARG A 9 -0.30 9.35 14.35
CA ARG A 9 0.43 8.31 15.10
C ARG A 9 -0.40 7.65 16.21
N ILE A 10 -1.65 7.32 15.93
CA ILE A 10 -2.56 6.66 16.88
C ILE A 10 -2.94 5.25 16.43
N GLY A 11 -2.89 4.33 17.38
CA GLY A 11 -3.33 2.94 17.26
C GLY A 11 -3.74 2.42 18.63
N TYR A 12 -4.42 1.27 18.66
CA TYR A 12 -4.84 0.62 19.89
C TYR A 12 -4.70 -0.89 19.77
N VAL A 13 -4.70 -1.55 20.93
CA VAL A 13 -4.75 -3.02 21.04
C VAL A 13 -5.86 -3.39 22.01
N ALA A 14 -6.66 -4.38 21.65
CA ALA A 14 -7.64 -4.99 22.54
C ALA A 14 -7.21 -6.43 22.82
N SER A 15 -7.13 -6.80 24.09
CA SER A 15 -6.66 -8.10 24.55
C SER A 15 -7.23 -8.45 25.92
N TYR A 16 -6.96 -9.66 26.41
CA TYR A 16 -7.33 -10.04 27.77
C TYR A 16 -6.54 -9.21 28.80
N LYS A 17 -7.13 -9.04 29.98
CA LYS A 17 -6.68 -8.09 31.00
C LYS A 17 -5.20 -8.23 31.38
N GLU A 18 -4.71 -9.45 31.55
CA GLU A 18 -3.34 -9.68 31.96
C GLU A 18 -2.32 -9.32 30.88
N LEU A 19 -2.61 -9.61 29.61
CA LEU A 19 -1.76 -9.17 28.50
C LEU A 19 -1.83 -7.65 28.30
N ALA A 20 -3.03 -7.05 28.40
CA ALA A 20 -3.18 -5.59 28.31
C ALA A 20 -2.37 -4.85 29.38
N LYS A 21 -2.33 -5.35 30.62
CA LYS A 21 -1.47 -4.81 31.69
C LYS A 21 0.01 -4.90 31.31
N THR A 22 0.46 -6.05 30.80
CA THR A 22 1.86 -6.24 30.39
C THR A 22 2.25 -5.29 29.25
N ILE A 23 1.40 -5.15 28.23
CA ILE A 23 1.60 -4.19 27.14
C ILE A 23 1.67 -2.76 27.69
N SER A 24 0.79 -2.39 28.62
CA SER A 24 0.78 -1.05 29.22
C SER A 24 2.06 -0.74 29.99
N LYS A 25 2.65 -1.73 30.68
CA LYS A 25 3.97 -1.57 31.34
C LYS A 25 5.06 -1.27 30.33
N ILE A 26 5.11 -2.01 29.21
CA ILE A 26 6.09 -1.78 28.14
C ILE A 26 5.92 -0.37 27.55
N GLN A 27 4.68 0.00 27.22
CA GLN A 27 4.34 1.33 26.67
C GLN A 27 4.82 2.46 27.60
N SER A 28 4.60 2.33 28.91
CA SER A 28 5.02 3.32 29.90
C SER A 28 6.54 3.55 29.92
N HIS A 29 7.34 2.50 29.71
CA HIS A 29 8.80 2.60 29.70
C HIS A 29 9.41 2.96 28.34
N GLN A 30 8.67 2.78 27.25
CA GLN A 30 9.15 3.12 25.90
C GLN A 30 8.78 4.53 25.48
N CYS A 31 7.51 4.94 25.68
CA CYS A 31 6.99 6.17 25.09
C CYS A 31 6.04 6.95 26.01
N SER A 32 5.86 6.51 27.27
CA SER A 32 4.83 7.06 28.17
C SER A 32 3.43 6.95 27.57
N ASN A 33 2.81 8.07 27.16
CA ASN A 33 1.49 8.10 26.54
C ASN A 33 1.56 8.51 25.06
N VAL A 34 0.50 8.24 24.32
CA VAL A 34 0.32 8.78 22.97
C VAL A 34 -0.01 10.27 23.08
N ASN A 35 0.40 11.07 22.10
CA ASN A 35 0.09 12.49 22.02
C ASN A 35 -1.40 12.79 22.34
N THR A 36 -1.64 13.67 23.31
CA THR A 36 -2.99 13.97 23.82
C THR A 36 -3.92 14.54 22.74
N ILE A 37 -3.41 15.40 21.87
CA ILE A 37 -4.20 15.98 20.76
C ILE A 37 -4.64 14.88 19.80
N SER A 38 -3.77 13.92 19.48
CA SER A 38 -4.12 12.75 18.68
C SER A 38 -5.19 11.88 19.34
N GLN A 39 -5.18 11.73 20.67
CA GLN A 39 -6.21 10.98 21.38
C GLN A 39 -7.60 11.61 21.21
N TYR A 40 -7.72 12.93 21.42
CA TYR A 40 -8.99 13.64 21.20
C TYR A 40 -9.46 13.58 19.74
N ALA A 41 -8.54 13.72 18.78
CA ALA A 41 -8.87 13.58 17.36
C ALA A 41 -9.36 12.16 17.03
N ALA A 42 -8.73 11.12 17.59
CA ALA A 42 -9.15 9.73 17.40
C ALA A 42 -10.51 9.43 18.04
N MET A 43 -10.80 9.97 19.22
CA MET A 43 -12.13 9.87 19.82
C MET A 43 -13.19 10.39 18.87
N LYS A 44 -12.97 11.56 18.27
CA LYS A 44 -13.94 12.11 17.31
C LYS A 44 -14.00 11.30 16.00
N ALA A 45 -12.87 10.78 15.55
CA ALA A 45 -12.80 10.00 14.31
C ALA A 45 -13.64 8.72 14.37
N LEU A 46 -13.87 8.13 15.56
CA LEU A 46 -14.72 6.95 15.70
C LEU A 46 -16.18 7.17 15.28
N ASP A 47 -16.65 8.43 15.28
CA ASP A 47 -18.00 8.79 14.87
C ASP A 47 -18.11 9.23 13.39
N VAL A 48 -16.99 9.25 12.66
CA VAL A 48 -16.95 9.77 11.28
C VAL A 48 -17.34 8.69 10.28
N ASP A 49 -18.28 9.01 9.39
CA ASP A 49 -18.62 8.14 8.26
C ASP A 49 -17.47 8.02 7.26
N ILE A 50 -17.21 6.80 6.80
CA ILE A 50 -16.10 6.47 5.91
C ILE A 50 -16.56 5.96 4.54
N ASN A 51 -17.88 5.88 4.30
CA ASN A 51 -18.42 5.29 3.07
C ASN A 51 -17.89 5.96 1.80
N TYR A 52 -17.78 7.30 1.80
CA TYR A 52 -17.18 8.04 0.69
C TYR A 52 -15.78 7.52 0.31
N MET A 53 -14.93 7.28 1.32
CA MET A 53 -13.57 6.81 1.08
C MET A 53 -13.56 5.34 0.65
N LEU A 54 -14.44 4.50 1.21
CA LEU A 54 -14.59 3.12 0.79
C LEU A 54 -15.00 3.02 -0.69
N ASP A 55 -15.96 3.83 -1.13
CA ASP A 55 -16.43 3.83 -2.52
C ASP A 55 -15.36 4.35 -3.48
N ALA A 56 -14.65 5.43 -3.11
CA ALA A 56 -13.50 5.91 -3.89
C ALA A 56 -12.40 4.84 -4.03
N PHE A 57 -12.12 4.04 -2.99
CA PHE A 57 -11.16 2.94 -3.09
C PHE A 57 -11.67 1.76 -3.92
N LYS A 58 -12.99 1.48 -3.90
CA LYS A 58 -13.58 0.46 -4.79
C LYS A 58 -13.45 0.85 -6.25
N GLU A 59 -13.74 2.10 -6.59
CA GLU A 59 -13.60 2.66 -7.94
C GLU A 59 -12.15 2.56 -8.43
N ARG A 60 -11.20 3.08 -7.64
CA ARG A 60 -9.76 2.99 -7.97
C ARG A 60 -9.29 1.56 -8.11
N ARG A 61 -9.75 0.64 -7.25
CA ARG A 61 -9.41 -0.78 -7.35
C ARG A 61 -9.91 -1.39 -8.66
N ALA A 62 -11.15 -1.08 -9.06
CA ALA A 62 -11.72 -1.58 -10.32
C ALA A 62 -10.92 -1.04 -11.52
N PHE A 63 -10.63 0.26 -11.53
CA PHE A 63 -9.84 0.90 -12.57
C PHE A 63 -8.43 0.30 -12.73
N VAL A 64 -7.70 0.14 -11.62
CA VAL A 64 -6.36 -0.46 -11.64
C VAL A 64 -6.42 -1.93 -12.08
N ASN A 65 -7.43 -2.67 -11.65
CA ASN A 65 -7.62 -4.06 -12.08
C ASN A 65 -7.76 -4.17 -13.61
N GLU A 66 -8.63 -3.37 -14.21
CA GLU A 66 -8.84 -3.34 -15.67
C GLU A 66 -7.52 -3.07 -16.41
N LYS A 67 -6.82 -1.99 -16.04
CA LYS A 67 -5.54 -1.61 -16.65
C LYS A 67 -4.48 -2.68 -16.52
N LEU A 68 -4.35 -3.33 -15.35
CA LEU A 68 -3.36 -4.38 -15.15
C LEU A 68 -3.72 -5.66 -15.92
N SER A 69 -5.02 -5.99 -16.03
CA SER A 69 -5.49 -7.09 -16.87
C SER A 69 -5.20 -6.86 -18.35
N ASP A 70 -5.37 -5.63 -18.85
CA ASP A 70 -5.03 -5.24 -20.22
C ASP A 70 -3.53 -5.38 -20.54
N MET A 71 -2.67 -5.30 -19.52
CA MET A 71 -1.23 -5.53 -19.65
C MET A 71 -0.85 -7.02 -19.55
N ASN A 72 -1.83 -7.92 -19.39
CA ASN A 72 -1.63 -9.37 -19.19
C ASN A 72 -0.70 -9.69 -18.00
N LEU A 73 -0.74 -8.85 -16.97
CA LEU A 73 0.01 -9.04 -15.73
C LEU A 73 -0.71 -10.02 -14.82
N SER A 74 0.05 -10.89 -14.15
CA SER A 74 -0.51 -11.86 -13.21
C SER A 74 -0.58 -11.26 -11.81
N PHE A 75 -1.76 -11.22 -11.21
CA PHE A 75 -1.97 -10.74 -9.84
C PHE A 75 -3.24 -11.35 -9.25
N SER A 76 -3.35 -11.32 -7.92
CA SER A 76 -4.59 -11.68 -7.23
C SER A 76 -5.44 -10.43 -7.00
N TYR A 77 -6.73 -10.49 -7.36
CA TYR A 77 -7.63 -9.36 -7.14
C TYR A 77 -7.78 -9.08 -5.63
N PRO A 78 -7.41 -7.88 -5.15
CA PRO A 78 -7.32 -7.62 -3.72
C PRO A 78 -8.72 -7.43 -3.12
N LYS A 79 -9.08 -8.25 -2.12
CA LYS A 79 -10.38 -8.15 -1.43
C LYS A 79 -10.48 -6.96 -0.46
N GLY A 80 -9.35 -6.39 -0.05
CA GLY A 80 -9.28 -5.25 0.86
C GLY A 80 -7.91 -4.56 0.83
N ALA A 81 -7.65 -3.70 1.81
CA ALA A 81 -6.52 -2.76 1.81
C ALA A 81 -6.53 -1.88 0.55
N PHE A 82 -5.37 -1.38 0.13
CA PHE A 82 -5.24 -0.52 -1.04
C PHE A 82 -4.00 -0.82 -1.88
N TYR A 83 -3.69 -2.11 -2.04
CA TYR A 83 -2.52 -2.57 -2.79
C TYR A 83 -2.85 -3.66 -3.81
N PHE A 84 -2.18 -3.63 -4.96
CA PHE A 84 -2.02 -4.80 -5.84
C PHE A 84 -0.63 -5.39 -5.61
N PHE A 85 -0.56 -6.72 -5.64
CA PHE A 85 0.70 -7.45 -5.60
C PHE A 85 0.86 -8.18 -6.93
N ILE A 86 1.74 -7.66 -7.77
CA ILE A 86 1.85 -7.96 -9.19
C ILE A 86 3.05 -8.86 -9.39
N ASN A 87 2.84 -10.01 -10.03
CA ASN A 87 3.92 -10.91 -10.39
C ASN A 87 4.66 -10.36 -11.61
N ILE A 88 5.97 -10.18 -11.47
CA ILE A 88 6.87 -9.67 -12.49
C ILE A 88 7.90 -10.72 -12.93
N SER A 89 7.74 -12.00 -12.58
CA SER A 89 8.73 -13.05 -12.88
C SER A 89 9.08 -13.16 -14.36
N LYS A 90 8.15 -12.79 -15.25
CA LYS A 90 8.37 -12.76 -16.71
C LYS A 90 9.32 -11.65 -17.18
N TYR A 91 9.53 -10.63 -16.36
CA TYR A 91 10.38 -9.47 -16.63
C TYR A 91 11.70 -9.53 -15.85
N LEU A 92 11.92 -10.61 -15.08
CA LEU A 92 13.18 -10.89 -14.42
C LEU A 92 14.05 -11.81 -15.29
N GLY A 93 15.37 -11.71 -15.17
CA GLY A 93 16.34 -12.42 -15.99
C GLY A 93 17.44 -11.49 -16.48
N GLU A 94 17.70 -11.48 -17.79
CA GLU A 94 18.87 -10.80 -18.38
C GLU A 94 18.88 -9.27 -18.14
N LYS A 95 17.72 -8.62 -18.16
CA LYS A 95 17.61 -7.15 -17.97
C LYS A 95 17.50 -6.72 -16.52
N HIS A 96 16.82 -7.54 -15.70
CA HIS A 96 16.55 -7.24 -14.29
C HIS A 96 16.78 -8.49 -13.46
N ASN A 97 17.80 -8.45 -12.61
CA ASN A 97 18.20 -9.61 -11.81
C ASN A 97 17.17 -9.95 -10.71
N ASP A 98 16.44 -8.96 -10.24
CA ASP A 98 15.51 -9.07 -9.12
C ASP A 98 14.44 -7.96 -9.15
N GLY A 99 13.48 -8.04 -8.22
CA GLY A 99 12.44 -7.01 -8.10
C GLY A 99 12.98 -5.61 -7.74
N LEU A 100 14.14 -5.52 -7.07
CA LEU A 100 14.75 -4.24 -6.72
C LEU A 100 15.29 -3.52 -7.96
N SER A 101 16.07 -4.22 -8.77
CA SER A 101 16.60 -3.71 -10.05
C SER A 101 15.49 -3.37 -11.03
N PHE A 102 14.42 -4.18 -11.10
CA PHE A 102 13.22 -3.84 -11.87
C PHE A 102 12.58 -2.53 -11.40
N CYS A 103 12.33 -2.37 -10.09
CA CYS A 103 11.73 -1.15 -9.53
C CYS A 103 12.62 0.09 -9.72
N ASN A 104 13.95 -0.06 -9.63
CA ASN A 104 14.88 1.04 -9.86
C ASN A 104 14.87 1.48 -11.32
N ALA A 105 14.93 0.54 -12.28
CA ALA A 105 14.83 0.87 -13.70
C ALA A 105 13.48 1.54 -14.04
N LEU A 106 12.37 1.02 -13.51
CA LEU A 106 11.05 1.64 -13.68
C LEU A 106 11.00 3.07 -13.11
N LEU A 107 11.64 3.31 -11.97
CA LEU A 107 11.72 4.64 -11.36
C LEU A 107 12.61 5.59 -12.17
N GLU A 108 13.75 5.12 -12.65
CA GLU A 108 14.71 5.93 -13.41
C GLU A 108 14.20 6.26 -14.80
N ASP A 109 13.69 5.27 -15.53
CA ASP A 109 13.31 5.40 -16.94
C ASP A 109 11.88 5.92 -17.10
N ALA A 110 10.95 5.39 -16.32
CA ALA A 110 9.52 5.71 -16.44
C ALA A 110 9.00 6.67 -15.36
N LYS A 111 9.83 7.02 -14.36
CA LYS A 111 9.42 7.88 -13.24
C LYS A 111 8.22 7.32 -12.47
N VAL A 112 8.12 5.99 -12.36
CA VAL A 112 7.07 5.29 -11.60
C VAL A 112 7.68 4.54 -10.43
N GLY A 113 7.29 4.91 -9.21
CA GLY A 113 7.75 4.25 -7.99
C GLY A 113 6.84 3.10 -7.56
N LEU A 114 7.38 1.88 -7.57
CA LEU A 114 6.76 0.69 -6.96
C LEU A 114 7.65 0.15 -5.84
N VAL A 115 7.07 -0.67 -4.96
CA VAL A 115 7.85 -1.31 -3.88
C VAL A 115 8.19 -2.74 -4.28
N PRO A 116 9.47 -3.15 -4.27
CA PRO A 116 9.86 -4.52 -4.61
C PRO A 116 9.28 -5.52 -3.60
N GLY A 117 8.93 -6.70 -4.11
CA GLY A 117 8.39 -7.82 -3.33
C GLY A 117 9.39 -8.47 -2.39
N THR A 118 10.69 -8.26 -2.62
CA THR A 118 11.79 -8.71 -1.74
C THR A 118 11.60 -8.21 -0.30
N ALA A 119 11.07 -6.99 -0.10
CA ALA A 119 10.71 -6.45 1.22
C ALA A 119 9.55 -7.20 1.92
N PHE A 120 8.87 -8.09 1.20
CA PHE A 120 7.76 -8.94 1.67
C PHE A 120 8.08 -10.43 1.53
N HIS A 121 9.36 -10.80 1.32
CA HIS A 121 9.79 -12.19 1.08
C HIS A 121 9.12 -12.84 -0.15
N ALA A 122 8.90 -12.06 -1.20
CA ALA A 122 8.31 -12.52 -2.45
C ALA A 122 8.98 -11.85 -3.66
N ASP A 123 10.18 -12.33 -3.99
CA ASP A 123 11.14 -11.67 -4.89
C ASP A 123 10.61 -11.45 -6.32
N ASN A 124 9.69 -12.30 -6.75
CA ASN A 124 9.06 -12.25 -8.08
C ASN A 124 7.89 -11.26 -8.18
N TYR A 125 7.67 -10.43 -7.17
CA TYR A 125 6.50 -9.54 -7.11
C TYR A 125 6.91 -8.09 -6.90
N VAL A 126 5.99 -7.19 -7.22
CA VAL A 126 6.04 -5.77 -6.84
C VAL A 126 4.70 -5.34 -6.26
N ARG A 127 4.74 -4.36 -5.35
CA ARG A 127 3.55 -3.81 -4.71
C ARG A 127 3.23 -2.44 -5.27
N LEU A 128 2.04 -2.31 -5.85
CA LEU A 128 1.44 -1.06 -6.30
C LEU A 128 0.43 -0.58 -5.27
N SER A 129 0.54 0.68 -4.84
CA SER A 129 -0.45 1.34 -3.98
C SER A 129 -1.42 2.13 -4.84
N TYR A 130 -2.74 1.91 -4.68
CA TYR A 130 -3.77 2.67 -5.40
C TYR A 130 -4.44 3.76 -4.55
N ALA A 131 -3.77 4.18 -3.47
CA ALA A 131 -4.15 5.32 -2.63
C ALA A 131 -3.69 6.66 -3.24
N SER A 132 -4.15 6.95 -4.46
CA SER A 132 -3.81 8.14 -5.25
C SER A 132 -5.01 8.51 -6.14
N SER A 133 -4.94 9.62 -6.88
CA SER A 133 -6.01 10.05 -7.78
C SER A 133 -6.09 9.14 -9.02
N ILE A 134 -7.27 9.00 -9.64
CA ILE A 134 -7.42 8.22 -10.89
C ILE A 134 -6.50 8.78 -11.97
N LYS A 135 -6.34 10.10 -12.05
CA LYS A 135 -5.45 10.75 -13.02
C LYS A 135 -3.99 10.29 -12.87
N GLU A 136 -3.47 10.28 -11.64
CA GLU A 136 -2.11 9.81 -11.36
C GLU A 136 -1.96 8.31 -11.57
N LEU A 137 -3.00 7.53 -11.22
CA LEU A 137 -3.02 6.09 -11.48
C LEU A 137 -3.00 5.78 -12.98
N ASP A 138 -3.81 6.49 -13.78
CA ASP A 138 -3.85 6.32 -15.23
C ASP A 138 -2.48 6.63 -15.85
N GLU A 139 -1.91 7.79 -15.51
CA GLU A 139 -0.58 8.19 -15.99
C GLU A 139 0.50 7.17 -15.59
N GLY A 140 0.55 6.77 -14.31
CA GLY A 140 1.53 5.81 -13.81
C GLY A 140 1.40 4.43 -14.47
N LEU A 141 0.17 3.97 -14.70
CA LEU A 141 -0.10 2.69 -15.37
C LEU A 141 0.21 2.75 -16.87
N ASN A 142 -0.06 3.88 -17.54
CA ASN A 142 0.33 4.06 -18.94
C ASN A 142 1.86 4.06 -19.11
N ARG A 143 2.59 4.70 -18.20
CA ARG A 143 4.07 4.66 -18.17
C ARG A 143 4.60 3.26 -17.88
N LEU A 144 4.00 2.54 -16.93
CA LEU A 144 4.32 1.14 -16.67
C LEU A 144 4.11 0.29 -17.93
N LYS A 145 2.97 0.44 -18.62
CA LYS A 145 2.69 -0.28 -19.86
C LYS A 145 3.76 -0.04 -20.92
N HIS A 146 4.16 1.22 -21.14
CA HIS A 146 5.23 1.54 -22.08
C HIS A 146 6.58 0.94 -21.67
N PHE A 147 6.93 0.99 -20.39
CA PHE A 147 8.15 0.39 -19.85
C PHE A 147 8.20 -1.13 -20.09
N LEU A 148 7.06 -1.82 -19.90
CA LEU A 148 6.94 -3.26 -20.12
C LEU A 148 6.95 -3.66 -21.61
N LEU A 149 6.61 -2.75 -22.52
CA LEU A 149 6.65 -3.01 -23.98
C LEU A 149 8.02 -2.72 -24.59
N ALA A 150 8.78 -1.79 -23.99
CA ALA A 150 10.15 -1.50 -24.38
C ALA A 150 11.14 -2.56 -23.89
N ASN A 151 10.71 -3.42 -22.96
CA ASN A 151 11.56 -4.41 -22.30
C ASN A 151 11.19 -5.86 -22.59
#